data_AF-A0A2H0CGG4-F1
#
_entry.id   AF-A0A2H0CGG4-F1
#
_cell.length_a   1.000
_cell.length_b   1.000
_cell.length_c   1.000
_cell.angle_alpha   90.00
_cell.angle_beta   90.00
_cell.angle_gamma   90.00
#
_symmetry.space_group_name_H-M   'P 1'
#
loop_
_entity.id
_entity.type
_entity.pdbx_description
1 polymer ?
#
loop_
_entity_poly.entity_id
_entity_poly.type
_entity_poly.pdbx_seq_one_letter_code
_entity_poly.pdbx_strand_id
1 'polypeptide(L)'
;KFAYFSDGSLDSAFLFNCLGCSNCFGCVNLRNQKYCIFNKQYSKEEYQKEIQKWDLGDYKIVQKAEQEFMKLFYKTPKHFANIINSTNVIGDNIKNSRNCKICFSVFNGVENCKYIFYSGLLLKDSYDVTLGGDTSELLYQATGSTRCQKAFFVRASSNLVDVEYSENLYNCSNCFGCAKLRHKKYCILNKQYSKEEYKKLIPKIKEHMMNVPYKDKDGRIYKYGDYFPPEHSMWAYNESLIQQYFPLKKEEVKKCNFSWHNPPERDYQITLKTKDLPNHIKDVDDSVLNEIIECEHNGKECNQQCSTAFRILPNELQFYRQMNITLPRLCPNCRHYERLKKINPPKLWHRKCMCNGVESYNKEYKNTIKHSHGDSPCMNEFETAISDERREIVYCKKCYQAEFV
;
A
#
# COMPACT_ATOMS: atom_id res chain seq x y z
N LYS A 1 9.32 16.63 -3.99
CA LYS A 1 8.58 17.10 -2.79
C LYS A 1 7.80 15.91 -2.22
N PHE A 2 8.01 15.54 -0.97
CA PHE A 2 7.47 14.30 -0.39
C PHE A 2 6.54 14.60 0.79
N ALA A 3 5.39 13.94 0.86
CA ALA A 3 4.48 14.04 2.00
C ALA A 3 3.82 12.68 2.23
N TYR A 4 3.80 12.22 3.47
CA TYR A 4 3.30 10.91 3.86
C TYR A 4 2.33 11.07 5.03
N PHE A 5 1.11 10.54 4.91
CA PHE A 5 0.05 10.67 5.92
C PHE A 5 -0.23 12.12 6.36
N SER A 6 0.08 13.10 5.50
CA SER A 6 -0.12 14.52 5.76
C SER A 6 -1.28 15.05 4.93
N ASP A 7 -2.10 15.91 5.52
CA ASP A 7 -3.33 16.42 4.90
C ASP A 7 -3.47 17.94 5.12
N GLY A 8 -4.17 18.60 4.21
CA GLY A 8 -4.43 20.05 4.27
C GLY A 8 -3.18 20.91 4.38
N SER A 9 -2.05 20.49 3.83
CA SER A 9 -0.77 21.21 3.94
C SER A 9 -0.37 21.90 2.64
N LEU A 10 0.16 23.13 2.74
CA LEU A 10 0.49 24.00 1.61
C LEU A 10 1.98 24.37 1.60
N ASP A 11 2.56 24.57 0.41
CA ASP A 11 3.95 25.03 0.24
C ASP A 11 4.98 24.29 1.11
N SER A 12 4.84 22.96 1.18
CA SER A 12 5.58 22.12 2.11
C SER A 12 6.21 20.90 1.43
N ALA A 13 7.28 20.37 2.03
CA ALA A 13 7.97 19.18 1.55
C ALA A 13 8.61 18.39 2.69
N PHE A 14 8.83 17.09 2.48
CA PHE A 14 9.33 16.16 3.49
C PHE A 14 8.48 16.20 4.75
N LEU A 15 7.17 15.93 4.61
CA LEU A 15 6.25 15.87 5.73
C LEU A 15 5.91 14.42 6.09
N PHE A 16 5.85 14.11 7.38
CA PHE A 16 5.21 12.89 7.88
C PHE A 16 4.15 13.24 8.90
N ASN A 17 2.92 12.79 8.64
CA ASN A 17 1.80 12.92 9.56
C ASN A 17 1.63 14.38 10.04
N CYS A 18 1.64 15.34 9.12
CA CYS A 18 1.39 16.75 9.40
C CYS A 18 -0.01 17.16 8.92
N LEU A 19 -0.77 17.89 9.73
CA LEU A 19 -2.12 18.33 9.38
C LEU A 19 -2.21 19.85 9.38
N GLY A 20 -2.76 20.44 8.33
CA GLY A 20 -3.04 21.89 8.29
C GLY A 20 -1.80 22.78 8.30
N CYS A 21 -0.63 22.26 7.91
CA CYS A 21 0.63 23.00 7.99
C CYS A 21 0.90 23.83 6.72
N SER A 22 1.57 24.98 6.83
CA SER A 22 2.02 25.70 5.63
C SER A 22 3.45 26.22 5.73
N ASN A 23 4.18 26.21 4.62
CA ASN A 23 5.60 26.59 4.62
C ASN A 23 6.39 25.73 5.63
N CYS A 24 6.28 24.40 5.52
CA CYS A 24 6.97 23.47 6.39
C CYS A 24 7.89 22.54 5.59
N PHE A 25 9.12 22.33 6.06
CA PHE A 25 10.10 21.48 5.41
C PHE A 25 10.69 20.46 6.39
N GLY A 26 10.62 19.17 6.06
CA GLY A 26 11.27 18.14 6.88
C GLY A 26 10.57 17.86 8.21
N CYS A 27 9.27 18.19 8.36
CA CYS A 27 8.56 18.14 9.63
C CYS A 27 7.79 16.82 9.85
N VAL A 28 7.65 16.44 11.12
CA VAL A 28 7.01 15.20 11.58
C VAL A 28 6.00 15.53 12.69
N ASN A 29 4.78 15.00 12.59
CA ASN A 29 3.72 15.11 13.60
C ASN A 29 3.24 16.55 13.94
N LEU A 30 3.43 17.54 13.06
CA LEU A 30 2.96 18.91 13.33
C LEU A 30 1.46 19.09 13.03
N ARG A 31 0.81 20.02 13.74
CA ARG A 31 -0.59 20.38 13.56
C ARG A 31 -0.72 21.90 13.45
N ASN A 32 -1.31 22.41 12.38
CA ASN A 32 -1.61 23.83 12.16
C ASN A 32 -0.40 24.78 12.30
N GLN A 33 0.82 24.27 12.11
CA GLN A 33 2.04 25.06 12.24
C GLN A 33 2.46 25.68 10.90
N LYS A 34 3.22 26.77 10.98
CA LYS A 34 3.74 27.47 9.81
C LYS A 34 5.20 27.79 9.95
N TYR A 35 5.95 27.85 8.85
CA TYR A 35 7.35 28.29 8.86
C TYR A 35 8.26 27.41 9.72
N CYS A 36 8.10 26.10 9.61
CA CYS A 36 8.91 25.12 10.34
C CYS A 36 9.91 24.42 9.43
N ILE A 37 11.14 24.24 9.90
CA ILE A 37 12.14 23.41 9.23
C ILE A 37 12.66 22.38 10.24
N PHE A 38 12.49 21.09 9.93
CA PHE A 38 12.79 19.95 10.83
C PHE A 38 12.21 20.12 12.24
N ASN A 39 10.92 20.42 12.32
CA ASN A 39 10.16 20.73 13.55
C ASN A 39 10.62 21.96 14.34
N LYS A 40 11.62 22.72 13.87
CA LYS A 40 11.99 24.00 14.47
C LYS A 40 11.17 25.13 13.84
N GLN A 41 10.51 25.91 14.70
CA GLN A 41 9.78 27.12 14.32
C GLN A 41 10.74 28.26 13.98
N TYR A 42 10.44 29.00 12.92
CA TYR A 42 11.15 30.22 12.52
C TYR A 42 10.17 31.40 12.40
N SER A 43 10.69 32.62 12.43
CA SER A 43 9.96 33.76 11.88
C SER A 43 9.83 33.60 10.35
N LYS A 44 8.91 34.35 9.74
CA LYS A 44 8.68 34.28 8.29
C LYS A 44 9.94 34.67 7.51
N GLU A 45 10.62 35.72 7.93
CA GLU A 45 11.81 36.27 7.28
C GLU A 45 13.01 35.31 7.41
N GLU A 46 13.19 34.71 8.57
CA GLU A 46 14.23 33.70 8.78
C GLU A 46 13.93 32.42 7.99
N TYR A 47 12.67 31.98 7.97
CA TYR A 47 12.26 30.82 7.18
C TYR A 47 12.58 31.02 5.71
N GLN A 48 12.24 32.19 5.15
CA GLN A 48 12.52 32.51 3.74
C GLN A 48 14.02 32.47 3.41
N LYS A 49 14.89 32.86 4.35
CA LYS A 49 16.35 32.74 4.18
C LYS A 49 16.82 31.31 4.32
N GLU A 50 16.30 30.58 5.30
CA GLU A 50 16.75 29.22 5.61
C GLU A 50 16.30 28.20 4.56
N ILE A 51 15.08 28.34 4.03
CA ILE A 51 14.54 27.41 3.03
C ILE A 51 15.28 27.47 1.69
N GLN A 52 15.92 28.61 1.36
CA GLN A 52 16.74 28.74 0.15
C GLN A 52 17.94 27.79 0.13
N LYS A 53 18.39 27.32 1.30
CA LYS A 53 19.47 26.31 1.41
C LYS A 53 19.03 24.90 1.00
N TRP A 54 17.72 24.68 0.84
CA TRP A 54 17.10 23.39 0.53
C TRP A 54 16.56 23.35 -0.90
N ASP A 55 17.40 23.73 -1.87
CA ASP A 55 17.06 23.65 -3.29
C ASP A 55 16.89 22.19 -3.76
N LEU A 56 15.63 21.77 -3.92
CA LEU A 56 15.28 20.41 -4.36
C LEU A 56 15.51 20.16 -5.86
N GLY A 57 15.96 21.17 -6.59
CA GLY A 57 16.50 21.03 -7.94
C GLY A 57 17.81 20.26 -7.96
N ASP A 58 18.56 20.24 -6.85
CA ASP A 58 19.84 19.55 -6.67
C ASP A 58 19.68 18.18 -6.01
N TYR A 59 20.16 17.13 -6.67
CA TYR A 59 20.12 15.76 -6.18
C TYR A 59 20.82 15.54 -4.83
N LYS A 60 21.97 16.16 -4.59
CA LYS A 60 22.70 16.03 -3.32
C LYS A 60 21.94 16.69 -2.17
N ILE A 61 21.29 17.82 -2.44
CA ILE A 61 20.44 18.50 -1.45
C ILE A 61 19.20 17.66 -1.14
N VAL A 62 18.59 17.01 -2.13
CA VAL A 62 17.49 16.05 -1.92
C VAL A 62 17.94 14.89 -1.02
N GLN A 63 19.10 14.29 -1.28
CA GLN A 63 19.65 13.20 -0.46
C GLN A 63 19.90 13.66 0.98
N LYS A 64 20.51 14.85 1.17
CA LYS A 64 20.73 15.44 2.49
C LYS A 64 19.40 15.69 3.22
N ALA A 65 18.39 16.22 2.52
CA ALA A 65 17.08 16.48 3.08
C ALA A 65 16.39 15.18 3.52
N GLU A 66 16.47 14.11 2.71
CA GLU A 66 15.95 12.80 3.10
C GLU A 66 16.67 12.27 4.34
N GLN A 67 18.00 12.39 4.43
CA GLN A 67 18.74 11.95 5.61
C GLN A 67 18.32 12.70 6.88
N GLU A 68 18.25 14.03 6.85
CA GLU A 68 17.81 14.83 8.01
C GLU A 68 16.35 14.55 8.39
N PHE A 69 15.47 14.41 7.39
CA PHE A 69 14.08 14.04 7.61
C PHE A 69 13.95 12.66 8.26
N MET A 70 14.70 11.66 7.77
CA MET A 70 14.65 10.30 8.31
C MET A 70 15.22 10.23 9.72
N LYS A 71 16.24 11.02 10.07
CA LYS A 71 16.72 11.15 11.46
C LYS A 71 15.59 11.60 12.38
N LEU A 72 14.87 12.67 12.01
CA LEU A 72 13.74 13.16 12.80
C LEU A 72 12.61 12.14 12.85
N PHE A 73 12.25 11.53 11.72
CA PHE A 73 11.22 10.51 11.60
C PHE A 73 11.43 9.27 12.48
N TYR A 74 12.67 8.82 12.67
CA TYR A 74 12.99 7.70 13.57
C TYR A 74 13.08 8.13 15.03
N LYS A 75 13.50 9.37 15.29
CA LYS A 75 13.57 9.95 16.63
C LYS A 75 12.20 10.31 17.19
N THR A 76 11.21 10.62 16.36
CA THR A 76 9.87 11.03 16.82
C THR A 76 8.91 9.82 16.92
N PRO A 77 8.20 9.65 18.06
CA PRO A 77 7.20 8.60 18.23
C PRO A 77 6.10 8.65 17.18
N LYS A 78 5.60 7.47 16.81
CA LYS A 78 4.54 7.29 15.83
C LYS A 78 3.32 6.70 16.47
N HIS A 79 2.18 7.04 15.88
CA HIS A 79 0.94 6.41 16.26
C HIS A 79 0.97 4.94 15.82
N PHE A 80 0.51 4.04 16.68
CA PHE A 80 0.58 2.60 16.42
C PHE A 80 -0.11 2.13 15.13
N ALA A 81 -1.18 2.79 14.71
CA ALA A 81 -1.88 2.47 13.47
C ALA A 81 -2.63 3.68 12.94
N ASN A 82 -2.64 3.93 11.64
CA ASN A 82 -3.38 5.04 11.04
C ASN A 82 -4.88 4.71 11.02
N ILE A 83 -5.57 4.89 12.15
CA ILE A 83 -7.00 4.56 12.31
C ILE A 83 -7.76 5.83 12.71
N ILE A 84 -8.63 6.30 11.82
CA ILE A 84 -9.38 7.55 11.97
C ILE A 84 -10.87 7.25 12.08
N ASN A 85 -11.53 7.84 13.08
CA ASN A 85 -12.98 7.78 13.28
C ASN A 85 -13.56 6.36 13.14
N SER A 86 -12.92 5.40 13.81
CA SER A 86 -13.25 3.98 13.67
C SER A 86 -13.34 3.29 15.02
N THR A 87 -14.25 2.32 15.14
CA THR A 87 -14.55 1.64 16.41
C THR A 87 -14.45 0.13 16.28
N ASN A 88 -13.84 -0.51 17.28
CA ASN A 88 -13.61 -1.97 17.27
C ASN A 88 -12.85 -2.46 16.03
N VAL A 89 -11.86 -1.68 15.58
CA VAL A 89 -11.07 -1.96 14.38
C VAL A 89 -9.67 -2.45 14.72
N ILE A 90 -9.16 -3.44 13.98
CA ILE A 90 -7.78 -3.92 14.03
C ILE A 90 -7.21 -3.88 12.61
N GLY A 91 -6.05 -3.26 12.42
CA GLY A 91 -5.47 -3.07 11.09
C GLY A 91 -4.64 -1.80 10.97
N ASP A 92 -4.37 -1.34 9.74
CA ASP A 92 -3.66 -0.09 9.49
C ASP A 92 -4.21 0.66 8.27
N ASN A 93 -4.08 1.99 8.27
CA ASN A 93 -4.59 2.86 7.22
C ASN A 93 -6.11 2.70 7.01
N ILE A 94 -6.87 2.93 8.09
CA ILE A 94 -8.32 2.74 8.15
C ILE A 94 -9.04 4.05 8.49
N LYS A 95 -10.13 4.35 7.79
CA LYS A 95 -10.95 5.54 8.05
C LYS A 95 -12.44 5.21 8.07
N ASN A 96 -13.17 5.81 9.01
CA ASN A 96 -14.63 5.75 9.10
C ASN A 96 -15.17 4.31 9.06
N SER A 97 -14.63 3.39 9.86
CA SER A 97 -14.98 1.97 9.79
C SER A 97 -15.35 1.39 11.17
N ARG A 98 -16.16 0.33 11.19
CA ARG A 98 -16.67 -0.27 12.43
C ARG A 98 -16.59 -1.79 12.40
N ASN A 99 -16.24 -2.40 13.52
CA ASN A 99 -16.21 -3.86 13.69
C ASN A 99 -15.37 -4.58 12.61
N CYS A 100 -14.24 -3.99 12.22
CA CYS A 100 -13.37 -4.52 11.17
C CYS A 100 -12.11 -5.15 11.75
N LYS A 101 -11.74 -6.36 11.33
CA LYS A 101 -10.60 -7.08 11.92
C LYS A 101 -9.57 -7.46 10.87
N ILE A 102 -8.30 -7.12 11.12
CA ILE A 102 -7.16 -7.45 10.26
C ILE A 102 -7.41 -6.86 8.86
N CYS A 103 -7.57 -5.53 8.81
CA CYS A 103 -7.86 -4.79 7.60
C CYS A 103 -6.73 -3.83 7.26
N PHE A 104 -6.47 -3.58 5.98
CA PHE A 104 -5.43 -2.65 5.56
C PHE A 104 -5.87 -1.82 4.36
N SER A 105 -5.63 -0.51 4.43
CA SER A 105 -6.04 0.46 3.41
C SER A 105 -7.55 0.38 3.15
N VAL A 106 -8.32 0.61 4.22
CA VAL A 106 -9.79 0.52 4.22
C VAL A 106 -10.42 1.87 4.55
N PHE A 107 -11.30 2.35 3.69
CA PHE A 107 -11.83 3.70 3.81
C PHE A 107 -13.32 3.75 3.61
N ASN A 108 -13.93 4.76 4.25
CA ASN A 108 -15.29 5.23 3.97
C ASN A 108 -16.38 4.20 4.25
N GLY A 109 -16.64 3.92 5.53
CA GLY A 109 -17.86 3.24 5.98
C GLY A 109 -17.85 1.72 5.85
N VAL A 110 -16.68 1.09 6.03
CA VAL A 110 -16.62 -0.38 6.05
C VAL A 110 -17.07 -0.92 7.40
N GLU A 111 -17.98 -1.90 7.37
CA GLU A 111 -18.67 -2.40 8.57
C GLU A 111 -18.67 -3.92 8.62
N ASN A 112 -18.40 -4.48 9.80
CA ASN A 112 -18.50 -5.93 10.06
C ASN A 112 -17.67 -6.79 9.10
N CYS A 113 -16.45 -6.36 8.77
CA CYS A 113 -15.60 -7.06 7.81
C CYS A 113 -14.32 -7.63 8.43
N LYS A 114 -13.75 -8.68 7.83
CA LYS A 114 -12.48 -9.26 8.30
C LYS A 114 -11.58 -9.70 7.15
N TYR A 115 -10.27 -9.54 7.30
CA TYR A 115 -9.28 -9.81 6.23
C TYR A 115 -9.56 -9.02 4.95
N ILE A 116 -9.55 -7.70 5.09
CA ILE A 116 -9.87 -6.78 4.01
C ILE A 116 -8.62 -6.03 3.59
N PHE A 117 -8.30 -6.07 2.29
CA PHE A 117 -7.09 -5.47 1.75
C PHE A 117 -7.41 -4.55 0.57
N TYR A 118 -6.99 -3.28 0.63
CA TYR A 118 -7.25 -2.29 -0.43
C TYR A 118 -8.70 -2.26 -0.91
N SER A 119 -9.62 -2.35 0.03
CA SER A 119 -11.06 -2.41 -0.24
C SER A 119 -11.78 -1.40 0.63
N GLY A 120 -12.94 -0.92 0.21
CA GLY A 120 -13.56 0.21 0.90
C GLY A 120 -14.91 0.59 0.33
N LEU A 121 -15.32 1.84 0.58
CA LEU A 121 -16.52 2.46 0.01
C LEU A 121 -17.80 1.73 0.40
N LEU A 122 -18.15 1.73 1.69
CA LEU A 122 -19.39 1.18 2.21
C LEU A 122 -19.51 -0.35 2.11
N LEU A 123 -18.38 -1.06 2.08
CA LEU A 123 -18.34 -2.53 2.13
C LEU A 123 -18.89 -3.04 3.47
N LYS A 124 -19.81 -4.00 3.44
CA LYS A 124 -20.42 -4.57 4.64
C LYS A 124 -20.36 -6.10 4.68
N ASP A 125 -20.35 -6.64 5.89
CA ASP A 125 -20.60 -8.07 6.17
C ASP A 125 -19.80 -9.00 5.26
N SER A 126 -18.50 -8.69 5.08
CA SER A 126 -17.64 -9.32 4.07
C SER A 126 -16.33 -9.83 4.65
N TYR A 127 -15.75 -10.83 3.99
CA TYR A 127 -14.64 -11.59 4.53
C TYR A 127 -13.66 -12.00 3.41
N ASP A 128 -12.35 -11.87 3.63
CA ASP A 128 -11.32 -12.17 2.62
C ASP A 128 -11.56 -11.42 1.29
N VAL A 129 -11.57 -10.08 1.34
CA VAL A 129 -11.81 -9.23 0.17
C VAL A 129 -10.58 -8.40 -0.16
N THR A 130 -10.16 -8.46 -1.42
CA THR A 130 -9.06 -7.66 -1.96
C THR A 130 -9.54 -6.78 -3.11
N LEU A 131 -9.15 -5.51 -3.14
CA LEU A 131 -9.50 -4.59 -4.23
C LEU A 131 -11.01 -4.55 -4.55
N GLY A 132 -11.87 -4.53 -3.53
CA GLY A 132 -13.32 -4.54 -3.72
C GLY A 132 -14.09 -3.58 -2.82
N GLY A 133 -15.41 -3.64 -2.90
CA GLY A 133 -16.26 -3.20 -1.81
C GLY A 133 -17.23 -2.05 -2.07
N ASP A 134 -17.18 -1.36 -3.21
CA ASP A 134 -18.10 -0.26 -3.57
C ASP A 134 -19.56 -0.67 -3.34
N THR A 135 -20.14 -0.15 -2.25
CA THR A 135 -21.47 -0.46 -1.70
C THR A 135 -21.83 -1.94 -1.69
N SER A 136 -20.82 -2.80 -1.57
CA SER A 136 -20.99 -4.25 -1.66
C SER A 136 -21.25 -4.85 -0.28
N GLU A 137 -21.96 -5.95 -0.25
CA GLU A 137 -22.18 -6.74 0.96
C GLU A 137 -22.01 -8.23 0.66
N LEU A 138 -21.81 -9.02 1.72
CA LEU A 138 -21.68 -10.48 1.65
C LEU A 138 -20.71 -10.94 0.56
N LEU A 139 -19.55 -10.29 0.48
CA LEU A 139 -18.42 -10.76 -0.31
C LEU A 139 -17.62 -11.75 0.52
N TYR A 140 -17.29 -12.88 -0.08
CA TYR A 140 -16.38 -13.85 0.52
C TYR A 140 -15.34 -14.28 -0.49
N GLN A 141 -14.05 -14.19 -0.13
CA GLN A 141 -12.96 -14.62 -1.01
C GLN A 141 -13.10 -13.96 -2.39
N ALA A 142 -13.11 -12.64 -2.43
CA ALA A 142 -13.41 -11.86 -3.63
C ALA A 142 -12.24 -10.92 -3.96
N THR A 143 -11.90 -10.81 -5.24
CA THR A 143 -10.85 -9.89 -5.72
C THR A 143 -11.36 -9.01 -6.85
N GLY A 144 -11.18 -7.69 -6.76
CA GLY A 144 -11.54 -6.79 -7.87
C GLY A 144 -13.05 -6.68 -8.08
N SER A 145 -13.84 -6.77 -7.00
CA SER A 145 -15.30 -6.84 -7.09
C SER A 145 -16.03 -5.67 -6.44
N THR A 146 -16.99 -5.11 -7.18
CA THR A 146 -17.71 -3.88 -6.82
C THR A 146 -19.20 -4.04 -7.05
N ARG A 147 -20.02 -3.38 -6.21
CA ARG A 147 -21.49 -3.38 -6.27
C ARG A 147 -22.07 -4.79 -6.31
N CYS A 148 -21.52 -5.66 -5.49
CA CYS A 148 -21.92 -7.06 -5.38
C CYS A 148 -22.65 -7.26 -4.05
N GLN A 149 -23.71 -8.07 -4.04
CA GLN A 149 -24.48 -8.32 -2.82
C GLN A 149 -24.24 -9.70 -2.21
N LYS A 150 -23.91 -10.70 -3.02
CA LYS A 150 -23.62 -12.09 -2.62
C LYS A 150 -22.70 -12.70 -3.66
N ALA A 151 -21.41 -12.50 -3.48
CA ALA A 151 -20.42 -13.01 -4.43
C ALA A 151 -19.31 -13.75 -3.69
N PHE A 152 -19.23 -15.05 -3.92
CA PHE A 152 -18.31 -15.95 -3.22
C PHE A 152 -17.30 -16.53 -4.21
N PHE A 153 -16.01 -16.46 -3.89
CA PHE A 153 -14.95 -16.97 -4.74
C PHE A 153 -14.99 -16.34 -6.14
N VAL A 154 -14.99 -15.00 -6.19
CA VAL A 154 -15.12 -14.24 -7.45
C VAL A 154 -13.90 -13.37 -7.75
N ARG A 155 -13.61 -13.20 -9.04
CA ARG A 155 -12.49 -12.37 -9.52
C ARG A 155 -12.93 -11.37 -10.57
N ALA A 156 -12.42 -10.14 -10.48
CA ALA A 156 -12.54 -9.08 -11.49
C ALA A 156 -13.98 -8.88 -12.01
N SER A 157 -14.98 -8.96 -11.13
CA SER A 157 -16.39 -9.00 -11.50
C SER A 157 -17.20 -7.91 -10.82
N SER A 158 -18.21 -7.35 -11.48
CA SER A 158 -18.95 -6.19 -10.98
C SER A 158 -20.46 -6.33 -11.20
N ASN A 159 -21.25 -5.72 -10.32
CA ASN A 159 -22.71 -5.76 -10.34
C ASN A 159 -23.26 -7.20 -10.33
N LEU A 160 -22.89 -7.96 -9.29
CA LEU A 160 -23.25 -9.37 -9.15
C LEU A 160 -24.30 -9.60 -8.06
N VAL A 161 -25.20 -10.54 -8.32
CA VAL A 161 -26.19 -11.03 -7.34
C VAL A 161 -26.24 -12.55 -7.38
N ASP A 162 -25.93 -13.20 -6.25
CA ASP A 162 -25.89 -14.67 -6.13
C ASP A 162 -24.96 -15.32 -7.16
N VAL A 163 -23.66 -14.98 -7.07
CA VAL A 163 -22.63 -15.50 -7.99
C VAL A 163 -21.54 -16.20 -7.21
N GLU A 164 -21.18 -17.40 -7.65
CA GLU A 164 -20.17 -18.21 -6.99
C GLU A 164 -19.14 -18.74 -8.00
N TYR A 165 -17.87 -18.88 -7.58
CA TYR A 165 -16.82 -19.50 -8.39
C TYR A 165 -16.70 -18.92 -9.80
N SER A 166 -16.70 -17.59 -9.93
CA SER A 166 -16.81 -16.94 -11.24
C SER A 166 -15.80 -15.81 -11.45
N GLU A 167 -15.45 -15.53 -12.70
CA GLU A 167 -14.43 -14.56 -13.05
C GLU A 167 -14.83 -13.66 -14.24
N ASN A 168 -14.53 -12.37 -14.16
CA ASN A 168 -14.85 -11.38 -15.20
C ASN A 168 -16.34 -11.33 -15.58
N LEU A 169 -17.25 -11.43 -14.61
CA LEU A 169 -18.69 -11.27 -14.82
C LEU A 169 -19.12 -9.81 -14.63
N TYR A 170 -20.04 -9.34 -15.47
CA TYR A 170 -20.61 -7.99 -15.37
C TYR A 170 -22.12 -8.02 -15.48
N ASN A 171 -22.82 -7.43 -14.51
CA ASN A 171 -24.30 -7.37 -14.50
C ASN A 171 -24.94 -8.76 -14.59
N CYS A 172 -24.38 -9.73 -13.87
CA CYS A 172 -24.83 -11.12 -13.89
C CYS A 172 -25.50 -11.49 -12.57
N SER A 173 -26.48 -12.41 -12.62
CA SER A 173 -27.04 -12.97 -11.40
C SER A 173 -27.29 -14.45 -11.48
N ASN A 174 -27.27 -15.15 -10.34
CA ASN A 174 -27.48 -16.60 -10.29
C ASN A 174 -26.51 -17.30 -11.26
N CYS A 175 -25.20 -17.12 -11.05
CA CYS A 175 -24.17 -17.73 -11.89
C CYS A 175 -23.21 -18.56 -11.05
N PHE A 176 -22.80 -19.71 -11.58
CA PHE A 176 -21.87 -20.62 -10.92
C PHE A 176 -20.79 -21.08 -11.89
N GLY A 177 -19.52 -20.99 -11.52
CA GLY A 177 -18.45 -21.50 -12.38
C GLY A 177 -18.29 -20.73 -13.70
N CYS A 178 -18.75 -19.49 -13.79
CA CYS A 178 -18.82 -18.76 -15.05
C CYS A 178 -17.61 -17.85 -15.27
N ALA A 179 -17.27 -17.62 -16.54
CA ALA A 179 -16.19 -16.73 -16.94
C ALA A 179 -16.64 -15.78 -18.07
N LYS A 180 -16.26 -14.50 -17.98
CA LYS A 180 -16.43 -13.50 -19.06
C LYS A 180 -17.88 -13.33 -19.57
N LEU A 181 -18.88 -13.44 -18.69
CA LEU A 181 -20.28 -13.20 -19.06
C LEU A 181 -20.70 -11.75 -18.79
N ARG A 182 -21.65 -11.27 -19.59
CA ARG A 182 -22.28 -9.95 -19.41
C ARG A 182 -23.80 -10.08 -19.49
N HIS A 183 -24.53 -9.46 -18.57
CA HIS A 183 -26.00 -9.40 -18.58
C HIS A 183 -26.71 -10.76 -18.63
N LYS A 184 -26.09 -11.79 -18.06
CA LYS A 184 -26.62 -13.15 -18.04
C LYS A 184 -27.19 -13.54 -16.68
N LYS A 185 -28.14 -14.47 -16.69
CA LYS A 185 -28.77 -15.03 -15.50
C LYS A 185 -28.84 -16.53 -15.58
N TYR A 186 -28.82 -17.22 -14.43
CA TYR A 186 -29.01 -18.68 -14.34
C TYR A 186 -28.01 -19.44 -15.20
N CYS A 187 -26.72 -19.10 -15.08
CA CYS A 187 -25.66 -19.72 -15.86
C CYS A 187 -24.81 -20.66 -15.00
N ILE A 188 -24.49 -21.83 -15.53
CA ILE A 188 -23.54 -22.78 -14.92
C ILE A 188 -22.50 -23.07 -16.00
N LEU A 189 -21.22 -22.85 -15.70
CA LEU A 189 -20.11 -23.04 -16.66
C LEU A 189 -20.39 -22.38 -18.02
N ASN A 190 -20.82 -21.11 -17.98
CA ASN A 190 -21.23 -20.29 -19.14
C ASN A 190 -22.47 -20.76 -19.91
N LYS A 191 -23.09 -21.89 -19.57
CA LYS A 191 -24.34 -22.33 -20.17
C LYS A 191 -25.51 -21.75 -19.38
N GLN A 192 -26.44 -21.12 -20.08
CA GLN A 192 -27.68 -20.59 -19.49
C GLN A 192 -28.72 -21.71 -19.37
N TYR A 193 -29.40 -21.76 -18.22
CA TYR A 193 -30.44 -22.73 -17.88
C TYR A 193 -31.76 -22.00 -17.57
N SER A 194 -32.85 -22.75 -17.51
CA SER A 194 -34.05 -22.26 -16.83
C SER A 194 -33.77 -22.06 -15.33
N LYS A 195 -34.58 -21.21 -14.67
CA LYS A 195 -34.45 -20.92 -13.25
C LYS A 195 -34.62 -22.20 -12.40
N GLU A 196 -35.56 -23.05 -12.80
CA GLU A 196 -35.93 -24.30 -12.14
C GLU A 196 -34.79 -25.32 -12.24
N GLU A 197 -34.23 -25.50 -13.44
CA GLU A 197 -33.07 -26.38 -13.65
C GLU A 197 -31.84 -25.87 -12.92
N TYR A 198 -31.55 -24.57 -12.97
CA TYR A 198 -30.44 -23.96 -12.24
C TYR A 198 -30.55 -24.28 -10.75
N LYS A 199 -31.71 -23.98 -10.13
CA LYS A 199 -31.95 -24.24 -8.71
C LYS A 199 -31.83 -25.72 -8.34
N LYS A 200 -32.19 -26.63 -9.24
CA LYS A 200 -32.06 -28.08 -9.05
C LYS A 200 -30.61 -28.56 -9.17
N LEU A 201 -29.81 -27.95 -10.05
CA LEU A 201 -28.42 -28.36 -10.32
C LEU A 201 -27.44 -27.85 -9.27
N ILE A 202 -27.62 -26.63 -8.75
CA ILE A 202 -26.65 -26.01 -7.84
C ILE A 202 -26.36 -26.87 -6.58
N PRO A 203 -27.35 -27.38 -5.82
CA PRO A 203 -27.06 -28.23 -4.66
C PRO A 203 -26.26 -29.47 -5.03
N LYS A 204 -26.56 -30.11 -6.17
CA LYS A 204 -25.85 -31.29 -6.67
C LYS A 204 -24.40 -30.98 -7.03
N ILE A 205 -24.15 -29.83 -7.64
CA ILE A 205 -22.79 -29.38 -7.98
C ILE A 205 -21.98 -29.14 -6.71
N LYS A 206 -22.57 -28.45 -5.72
CA LYS A 206 -21.90 -28.19 -4.44
C LYS A 206 -21.57 -29.47 -3.68
N GLU A 207 -22.52 -30.42 -3.63
CA GLU A 207 -22.30 -31.74 -3.04
C GLU A 207 -21.22 -32.53 -3.80
N HIS A 208 -21.24 -32.50 -5.14
CA HIS A 208 -20.21 -33.13 -5.95
C HIS A 208 -18.82 -32.53 -5.67
N MET A 209 -18.70 -31.21 -5.52
CA MET A 209 -17.43 -30.56 -5.15
C MET A 209 -16.93 -30.94 -3.76
N MET A 210 -17.81 -31.36 -2.85
CA MET A 210 -17.42 -31.89 -1.53
C MET A 210 -16.92 -33.33 -1.63
N ASN A 211 -17.59 -34.16 -2.44
CA ASN A 211 -17.31 -35.59 -2.57
C ASN A 211 -16.15 -35.90 -3.52
N VAL A 212 -15.98 -35.08 -4.56
CA VAL A 212 -14.93 -35.18 -5.58
C VAL A 212 -14.18 -33.85 -5.63
N PRO A 213 -13.39 -33.54 -4.59
CA PRO A 213 -12.68 -32.27 -4.50
C PRO A 213 -11.55 -32.19 -5.52
N TYR A 214 -11.20 -30.97 -5.90
CA TYR A 214 -10.00 -30.73 -6.69
C TYR A 214 -8.76 -30.97 -5.84
N LYS A 215 -7.74 -31.60 -6.42
CA LYS A 215 -6.44 -31.81 -5.77
C LYS A 215 -5.37 -31.15 -6.63
N ASP A 216 -4.66 -30.19 -6.06
CA ASP A 216 -3.57 -29.50 -6.79
C ASP A 216 -2.37 -30.43 -6.97
N LYS A 217 -1.37 -29.96 -7.73
CA LYS A 217 -0.11 -30.69 -7.95
C LYS A 217 0.67 -31.02 -6.66
N ASP A 218 0.43 -30.29 -5.58
CA ASP A 218 1.07 -30.50 -4.26
C ASP A 218 0.24 -31.41 -3.36
N GLY A 219 -0.93 -31.84 -3.84
CA GLY A 219 -1.84 -32.70 -3.13
C GLY A 219 -2.77 -32.00 -2.15
N ARG A 220 -2.83 -30.66 -2.16
CA ARG A 220 -3.80 -29.89 -1.37
C ARG A 220 -5.20 -30.12 -1.92
N ILE A 221 -6.17 -30.24 -1.02
CA ILE A 221 -7.56 -30.57 -1.35
C ILE A 221 -8.39 -29.28 -1.31
N TYR A 222 -9.15 -29.03 -2.38
CA TYR A 222 -10.04 -27.88 -2.52
C TYR A 222 -11.48 -28.36 -2.71
N LYS A 223 -12.34 -27.99 -1.77
CA LYS A 223 -13.76 -28.32 -1.72
C LYS A 223 -14.62 -27.10 -2.06
N TYR A 224 -15.93 -27.32 -2.15
CA TYR A 224 -16.87 -26.20 -2.09
C TYR A 224 -16.65 -25.42 -0.78
N GLY A 225 -16.51 -24.10 -0.89
CA GLY A 225 -16.07 -23.23 0.20
C GLY A 225 -14.61 -22.76 0.09
N ASP A 226 -13.77 -23.43 -0.68
CA ASP A 226 -12.37 -23.02 -0.88
C ASP A 226 -12.23 -22.09 -2.10
N TYR A 227 -11.29 -21.15 -2.03
CA TYR A 227 -10.96 -20.27 -3.15
C TYR A 227 -10.21 -21.01 -4.27
N PHE A 228 -10.05 -20.37 -5.42
CA PHE A 228 -9.34 -20.96 -6.55
C PHE A 228 -7.90 -21.37 -6.18
N PRO A 229 -7.46 -22.58 -6.57
CA PRO A 229 -6.07 -23.00 -6.44
C PRO A 229 -5.11 -21.97 -7.08
N PRO A 230 -3.97 -21.65 -6.43
CA PRO A 230 -3.00 -20.70 -6.99
C PRO A 230 -2.45 -21.11 -8.37
N GLU A 231 -2.42 -22.41 -8.68
CA GLU A 231 -1.99 -22.90 -10.00
C GLU A 231 -2.96 -22.57 -11.14
N HIS A 232 -4.18 -22.09 -10.83
CA HIS A 232 -5.10 -21.50 -11.80
C HIS A 232 -4.94 -19.99 -11.96
N SER A 233 -3.92 -19.38 -11.34
CA SER A 233 -3.59 -17.99 -11.58
C SER A 233 -3.08 -17.78 -13.00
N MET A 234 -3.61 -16.77 -13.69
CA MET A 234 -3.10 -16.34 -15.01
C MET A 234 -1.81 -15.52 -14.90
N TRP A 235 -1.41 -15.15 -13.68
CA TRP A 235 -0.24 -14.31 -13.42
C TRP A 235 0.79 -15.08 -12.60
N ALA A 236 2.06 -14.89 -12.96
CA ALA A 236 3.18 -15.33 -12.16
C ALA A 236 3.27 -14.53 -10.85
N TYR A 237 3.87 -15.13 -9.83
CA TYR A 237 4.05 -14.52 -8.51
C TYR A 237 4.67 -13.13 -8.64
N ASN A 238 5.80 -13.06 -9.36
CA ASN A 238 6.57 -11.84 -9.52
C ASN A 238 5.89 -10.78 -10.37
N GLU A 239 4.85 -11.10 -11.14
CA GLU A 239 4.08 -10.14 -11.94
C GLU A 239 2.79 -9.69 -11.24
N SER A 240 2.35 -10.46 -10.25
CA SER A 240 1.14 -10.15 -9.49
C SER A 240 1.40 -9.11 -8.39
N LEU A 241 0.30 -8.56 -7.86
CA LEU A 241 0.34 -7.58 -6.76
C LEU A 241 1.08 -8.12 -5.52
N ILE A 242 1.11 -9.43 -5.31
CA ILE A 242 1.72 -10.02 -4.11
C ILE A 242 3.22 -9.68 -4.01
N GLN A 243 3.94 -9.59 -5.13
CA GLN A 243 5.37 -9.28 -5.15
C GLN A 243 5.66 -7.89 -4.58
N GLN A 244 4.70 -6.97 -4.63
CA GLN A 244 4.83 -5.62 -4.09
C GLN A 244 4.79 -5.60 -2.55
N TYR A 245 4.06 -6.51 -1.93
CA TYR A 245 3.84 -6.54 -0.48
C TYR A 245 4.60 -7.66 0.24
N PHE A 246 4.83 -8.76 -0.46
CA PHE A 246 5.55 -9.95 0.01
C PHE A 246 6.60 -10.32 -1.05
N PRO A 247 7.63 -9.49 -1.25
CA PRO A 247 8.62 -9.73 -2.29
C PRO A 247 9.42 -11.00 -1.98
N LEU A 248 9.28 -12.02 -2.83
CA LEU A 248 10.08 -13.23 -2.79
C LEU A 248 11.08 -13.26 -3.95
N LYS A 249 12.21 -13.94 -3.76
CA LYS A 249 13.15 -14.27 -4.82
C LYS A 249 12.65 -15.49 -5.60
N LYS A 250 13.10 -15.63 -6.84
CA LYS A 250 12.75 -16.76 -7.73
C LYS A 250 12.86 -18.14 -7.05
N GLU A 251 13.95 -18.38 -6.32
CA GLU A 251 14.18 -19.65 -5.64
C GLU A 251 13.22 -19.90 -4.46
N GLU A 252 12.72 -18.85 -3.82
CA GLU A 252 11.70 -18.94 -2.76
C GLU A 252 10.32 -19.22 -3.37
N VAL A 253 9.98 -18.55 -4.47
CA VAL A 253 8.73 -18.76 -5.21
C VAL A 253 8.61 -20.20 -5.71
N LYS A 254 9.71 -20.77 -6.23
CA LYS A 254 9.76 -22.17 -6.65
C LYS A 254 9.51 -23.15 -5.50
N LYS A 255 10.02 -22.88 -4.29
CA LYS A 255 9.77 -23.70 -3.10
C LYS A 255 8.30 -23.71 -2.69
N CYS A 256 7.56 -22.65 -3.02
CA CYS A 256 6.12 -22.55 -2.80
C CYS A 256 5.28 -23.05 -4.00
N ASN A 257 5.92 -23.61 -5.03
CA ASN A 257 5.29 -24.09 -6.25
C ASN A 257 4.44 -23.06 -7.00
N PHE A 258 4.75 -21.77 -6.84
CA PHE A 258 4.15 -20.71 -7.64
C PHE A 258 4.91 -20.49 -8.95
N SER A 259 4.23 -19.97 -9.96
CA SER A 259 4.83 -19.63 -11.25
C SER A 259 5.72 -18.39 -11.13
N TRP A 260 6.81 -18.36 -11.90
CA TRP A 260 7.72 -17.23 -12.02
C TRP A 260 7.90 -16.87 -13.49
N HIS A 261 7.67 -15.61 -13.84
CA HIS A 261 7.90 -15.10 -15.18
C HIS A 261 9.34 -14.57 -15.29
N ASN A 262 10.11 -15.09 -16.25
CA ASN A 262 11.44 -14.55 -16.54
C ASN A 262 11.26 -13.32 -17.42
N PRO A 263 11.74 -12.13 -17.00
CA PRO A 263 11.66 -10.94 -17.83
C PRO A 263 12.34 -11.19 -19.19
N PRO A 264 11.82 -10.61 -20.28
CA PRO A 264 12.44 -10.73 -21.60
C PRO A 264 13.82 -10.07 -21.61
N GLU A 265 14.71 -10.60 -22.46
CA GLU A 265 15.98 -9.94 -22.75
C GLU A 265 15.73 -8.58 -23.42
N ARG A 266 16.61 -7.62 -23.13
CA ARG A 266 16.46 -6.24 -23.59
C ARG A 266 17.67 -5.88 -24.43
N ASP A 267 17.42 -5.47 -25.67
CA ASP A 267 18.44 -5.14 -26.66
C ASP A 267 18.61 -3.61 -26.80
N TYR A 268 18.94 -2.94 -25.70
CA TYR A 268 19.33 -1.54 -25.74
C TYR A 268 20.73 -1.35 -25.19
N GLN A 269 21.39 -0.30 -25.65
CA GLN A 269 22.67 0.14 -25.15
C GLN A 269 22.48 1.34 -24.24
N ILE A 270 23.01 1.25 -23.02
CA ILE A 270 23.05 2.38 -22.09
C ILE A 270 24.01 3.43 -22.66
N THR A 271 23.52 4.65 -22.84
CA THR A 271 24.32 5.76 -23.38
C THR A 271 24.74 6.75 -22.29
N LEU A 272 24.02 6.79 -21.16
CA LEU A 272 24.32 7.67 -20.03
C LEU A 272 24.18 6.93 -18.69
N LYS A 273 25.16 7.07 -17.80
CA LYS A 273 25.07 6.53 -16.43
C LYS A 273 24.51 7.56 -15.47
N THR A 274 23.83 7.10 -14.42
CA THR A 274 23.19 7.98 -13.42
C THR A 274 24.17 8.86 -12.66
N LYS A 275 25.39 8.37 -12.44
CA LYS A 275 26.48 9.12 -11.79
C LYS A 275 26.97 10.31 -12.63
N ASP A 276 26.75 10.27 -13.93
CA ASP A 276 27.20 11.29 -14.89
C ASP A 276 26.07 12.31 -15.16
N LEU A 277 24.87 12.10 -14.62
CA LEU A 277 23.79 13.09 -14.67
C LEU A 277 24.15 14.32 -13.83
N PRO A 278 23.88 15.54 -14.34
CA PRO A 278 23.99 16.75 -13.54
C PRO A 278 23.19 16.67 -12.25
N ASN A 279 23.73 17.22 -11.16
CA ASN A 279 23.03 17.21 -9.87
C ASN A 279 21.80 18.12 -9.91
N HIS A 280 21.96 19.33 -10.47
CA HIS A 280 20.91 20.34 -10.51
C HIS A 280 20.11 20.28 -11.82
N ILE A 281 18.78 20.34 -11.76
CA ILE A 281 17.90 20.27 -12.94
C ILE A 281 18.13 21.40 -13.98
N LYS A 282 18.56 22.57 -13.50
CA LYS A 282 18.95 23.71 -14.36
C LYS A 282 20.19 23.45 -15.21
N ASP A 283 21.05 22.50 -14.81
CA ASP A 283 22.28 22.15 -15.53
C ASP A 283 22.06 20.99 -16.50
N VAL A 284 20.83 20.47 -16.61
CA VAL A 284 20.46 19.39 -17.51
C VAL A 284 20.18 19.97 -18.88
N ASP A 285 20.97 19.56 -19.88
CA ASP A 285 20.78 19.91 -21.29
C ASP A 285 19.68 19.07 -21.98
N ASP A 286 19.09 19.59 -23.05
CA ASP A 286 18.04 18.90 -23.82
C ASP A 286 18.52 17.62 -24.52
N SER A 287 19.83 17.45 -24.72
CA SER A 287 20.43 16.20 -25.22
C SER A 287 20.04 14.96 -24.41
N VAL A 288 19.69 15.11 -23.12
CA VAL A 288 19.22 14.01 -22.25
C VAL A 288 18.00 13.27 -22.82
N LEU A 289 17.20 13.92 -23.66
CA LEU A 289 16.02 13.32 -24.31
C LEU A 289 16.40 12.20 -25.30
N ASN A 290 17.63 12.22 -25.80
CA ASN A 290 18.18 11.21 -26.70
C ASN A 290 18.88 10.06 -25.95
N GLU A 291 19.06 10.20 -24.64
CA GLU A 291 19.84 9.26 -23.83
C GLU A 291 19.00 8.08 -23.32
N ILE A 292 19.66 6.93 -23.22
CA ILE A 292 19.20 5.73 -22.50
C ILE A 292 19.97 5.70 -21.18
N ILE A 293 19.29 6.13 -20.13
CA ILE A 293 19.87 6.34 -18.80
C ILE A 293 19.85 5.01 -18.04
N GLU A 294 20.99 4.59 -17.51
CA GLU A 294 21.10 3.44 -16.60
C GLU A 294 20.17 3.61 -15.39
N CYS A 295 19.56 2.54 -14.90
CA CYS A 295 18.96 2.56 -13.58
C CYS A 295 20.06 2.37 -12.55
N GLU A 296 20.12 3.18 -11.48
CA GLU A 296 21.16 3.06 -10.45
C GLU A 296 21.27 1.66 -9.82
N HIS A 297 20.16 0.92 -9.72
CA HIS A 297 20.16 -0.49 -9.31
C HIS A 297 20.74 -1.50 -10.31
N ASN A 298 21.02 -1.11 -11.57
CA ASN A 298 21.60 -1.88 -12.69
C ASN A 298 21.01 -3.28 -13.00
N GLY A 299 19.89 -3.65 -12.37
CA GLY A 299 19.20 -4.92 -12.56
C GLY A 299 19.79 -6.11 -11.80
N LYS A 300 20.92 -5.99 -11.10
CA LYS A 300 21.62 -7.15 -10.53
C LYS A 300 21.15 -7.54 -9.13
N GLU A 301 20.60 -6.61 -8.34
CA GLU A 301 20.36 -6.86 -6.91
C GLU A 301 19.01 -6.40 -6.36
N CYS A 302 18.23 -5.62 -7.10
CA CYS A 302 16.96 -5.13 -6.59
C CYS A 302 15.79 -6.06 -7.01
N ASN A 303 15.11 -6.66 -6.02
CA ASN A 303 13.93 -7.49 -6.21
C ASN A 303 12.66 -6.66 -6.52
N GLN A 304 12.79 -5.72 -7.47
CA GLN A 304 11.86 -4.61 -7.71
C GLN A 304 11.43 -4.50 -9.18
N GLN A 305 11.49 -5.60 -9.93
CA GLN A 305 11.22 -5.62 -11.37
C GLN A 305 11.99 -4.53 -12.14
N CYS A 306 13.28 -4.39 -11.86
CA CYS A 306 14.09 -3.33 -12.45
C CYS A 306 14.00 -3.32 -13.97
N SER A 307 13.78 -2.15 -14.56
CA SER A 307 13.84 -2.03 -16.02
C SER A 307 15.27 -1.88 -16.55
N THR A 308 16.27 -1.81 -15.67
CA THR A 308 17.73 -1.63 -15.89
C THR A 308 18.17 -0.35 -16.60
N ALA A 309 17.29 0.26 -17.40
CA ALA A 309 17.44 1.59 -17.98
C ALA A 309 16.08 2.29 -18.14
N PHE A 310 16.10 3.59 -18.40
CA PHE A 310 14.93 4.43 -18.68
C PHE A 310 15.30 5.64 -19.55
N ARG A 311 14.30 6.35 -20.07
CA ARG A 311 14.46 7.60 -20.82
C ARG A 311 13.66 8.71 -20.15
N ILE A 312 14.03 9.96 -20.43
CA ILE A 312 13.24 11.14 -20.05
C ILE A 312 12.50 11.64 -21.29
N LEU A 313 11.20 11.86 -21.15
CA LEU A 313 10.38 12.43 -22.22
C LEU A 313 10.39 13.97 -22.18
N PRO A 314 10.11 14.66 -23.31
CA PRO A 314 10.12 16.13 -23.34
C PRO A 314 9.22 16.78 -22.27
N ASN A 315 8.00 16.25 -22.11
CA ASN A 315 7.04 16.74 -21.11
C ASN A 315 7.52 16.46 -19.67
N GLU A 316 8.25 15.38 -19.44
CA GLU A 316 8.84 15.07 -18.12
C GLU A 316 9.97 16.05 -17.80
N LEU A 317 10.88 16.31 -18.75
CA LEU A 317 11.99 17.26 -18.56
C LEU A 317 11.46 18.68 -18.29
N GLN A 318 10.46 19.12 -19.05
CA GLN A 318 9.80 20.40 -18.81
C GLN A 318 9.19 20.47 -17.41
N PHE A 319 8.46 19.42 -17.00
CA PHE A 319 7.88 19.33 -15.66
C PHE A 319 8.95 19.39 -14.57
N TYR A 320 10.06 18.66 -14.71
CA TYR A 320 11.16 18.67 -13.75
C TYR A 320 11.77 20.07 -13.60
N ARG A 321 12.00 20.77 -14.71
CA ARG A 321 12.52 22.16 -14.70
C ARG A 321 11.54 23.13 -14.04
N GLN A 322 10.27 23.10 -14.44
CA GLN A 322 9.24 24.00 -13.89
C GLN A 322 9.03 23.80 -12.39
N MET A 323 9.02 22.55 -11.93
CA MET A 323 8.81 22.22 -10.53
C MET A 323 10.09 22.30 -9.69
N ASN A 324 11.23 22.57 -10.34
CA ASN A 324 12.57 22.58 -9.76
C ASN A 324 12.86 21.26 -9.00
N ILE A 325 12.80 20.15 -9.74
CA ILE A 325 12.99 18.78 -9.24
C ILE A 325 14.12 18.13 -10.04
N THR A 326 15.11 17.57 -9.36
CA THR A 326 16.19 16.82 -10.01
C THR A 326 15.69 15.60 -10.81
N LEU A 327 16.43 15.20 -11.85
CA LEU A 327 16.12 14.00 -12.63
C LEU A 327 16.22 12.72 -11.78
N PRO A 328 15.36 11.71 -12.02
CA PRO A 328 15.41 10.45 -11.29
C PRO A 328 16.73 9.71 -11.55
N ARG A 329 17.22 8.96 -10.54
CA ARG A 329 18.34 8.01 -10.68
C ARG A 329 17.88 6.55 -10.78
N LEU A 330 16.62 6.31 -10.45
CA LEU A 330 15.99 4.99 -10.50
C LEU A 330 14.97 4.94 -11.62
N CYS A 331 14.86 3.78 -12.25
CA CYS A 331 13.81 3.53 -13.23
C CYS A 331 12.40 3.62 -12.63
N PRO A 332 11.34 3.75 -13.45
CA PRO A 332 9.96 3.85 -12.97
C PRO A 332 9.56 2.76 -11.97
N ASN A 333 9.92 1.50 -12.23
CA ASN A 333 9.60 0.37 -11.36
C ASN A 333 10.32 0.48 -10.01
N CYS A 334 11.63 0.69 -10.00
CA CYS A 334 12.38 0.85 -8.75
C CYS A 334 11.88 2.05 -7.94
N ARG A 335 11.56 3.18 -8.58
CA ARG A 335 10.93 4.33 -7.89
C ARG A 335 9.60 3.95 -7.27
N HIS A 336 8.80 3.13 -7.94
CA HIS A 336 7.53 2.65 -7.40
C HIS A 336 7.75 1.76 -6.17
N TYR A 337 8.67 0.80 -6.22
CA TYR A 337 9.02 -0.03 -5.08
C TYR A 337 9.62 0.76 -3.90
N GLU A 338 10.44 1.79 -4.15
CA GLU A 338 10.92 2.69 -3.07
C GLU A 338 9.76 3.44 -2.40
N ARG A 339 8.72 3.83 -3.14
CA ARG A 339 7.51 4.41 -2.55
C ARG A 339 6.73 3.38 -1.73
N LEU A 340 6.61 2.15 -2.21
CA LEU A 340 5.92 1.06 -1.51
C LEU A 340 6.58 0.74 -0.16
N LYS A 341 7.91 0.81 -0.05
CA LYS A 341 8.62 0.63 1.23
C LYS A 341 8.24 1.63 2.31
N LYS A 342 7.64 2.77 1.95
CA LYS A 342 7.15 3.78 2.90
C LYS A 342 5.75 3.44 3.44
N ILE A 343 5.07 2.45 2.86
CA ILE A 343 3.78 1.93 3.30
C ILE A 343 4.04 0.72 4.20
N ASN A 344 3.25 0.59 5.27
CA ASN A 344 3.34 -0.59 6.12
C ASN A 344 2.84 -1.83 5.38
N PRO A 345 3.49 -3.00 5.56
CA PRO A 345 3.01 -4.24 4.95
C PRO A 345 1.65 -4.64 5.56
N PRO A 346 0.82 -5.41 4.82
CA PRO A 346 -0.45 -5.92 5.33
C PRO A 346 -0.25 -7.12 6.27
N LYS A 347 0.50 -6.90 7.34
CA LYS A 347 0.77 -7.86 8.41
C LYS A 347 0.70 -7.11 9.74
N LEU A 348 0.18 -7.77 10.76
CA LEU A 348 0.15 -7.23 12.12
C LEU A 348 1.15 -7.95 13.00
N TRP A 349 1.70 -7.18 13.93
CA TRP A 349 2.53 -7.65 15.02
C TRP A 349 1.95 -7.13 16.33
N HIS A 350 1.95 -8.02 17.32
CA HIS A 350 1.63 -7.67 18.69
C HIS A 350 2.80 -6.89 19.29
N ARG A 351 2.54 -5.67 19.76
CA ARG A 351 3.57 -4.73 20.25
C ARG A 351 3.13 -4.08 21.55
N LYS A 352 4.10 -3.57 22.31
CA LYS A 352 3.90 -2.77 23.51
C LYS A 352 4.17 -1.29 23.23
N CYS A 353 3.50 -0.42 23.97
CA CYS A 353 3.77 1.02 23.91
C CYS A 353 5.22 1.31 24.31
N MET A 354 5.93 2.07 23.49
CA MET A 354 7.32 2.45 23.74
C MET A 354 7.46 3.75 24.53
N CYS A 355 6.39 4.23 25.19
CA CYS A 355 6.44 5.38 26.07
C CYS A 355 6.93 4.95 27.46
N ASN A 356 8.02 5.57 27.93
CA ASN A 356 8.66 5.28 29.20
C ASN A 356 8.47 6.43 30.23
N GLY A 357 7.33 7.12 30.17
CA GLY A 357 7.02 8.25 31.03
C GLY A 357 7.58 9.56 30.49
N VAL A 358 8.79 9.94 30.92
CA VAL A 358 9.43 11.22 30.55
C VAL A 358 10.08 11.16 29.15
N GLU A 359 10.38 9.96 28.66
CA GLU A 359 11.04 9.72 27.38
C GLU A 359 10.52 8.47 26.69
N SER A 360 10.92 8.23 25.45
CA SER A 360 10.72 6.95 24.77
C SER A 360 11.59 5.86 25.38
N TYR A 361 11.21 4.60 25.18
CA TYR A 361 11.94 3.42 25.65
C TYR A 361 13.42 3.41 25.26
N ASN A 362 13.74 3.87 24.04
CA ASN A 362 15.10 3.97 23.53
C ASN A 362 15.79 5.31 23.85
N LYS A 363 15.16 6.20 24.63
CA LYS A 363 15.68 7.51 25.06
C LYS A 363 16.00 8.51 23.95
N GLU A 364 15.56 8.21 22.72
CA GLU A 364 15.73 9.09 21.58
C GLU A 364 14.75 10.27 21.60
N TYR A 365 13.58 10.11 22.20
CA TYR A 365 12.57 11.16 22.31
C TYR A 365 12.28 11.53 23.75
N LYS A 366 12.30 12.82 24.07
CA LYS A 366 11.83 13.34 25.35
C LYS A 366 10.38 13.79 25.19
N ASN A 367 9.47 13.19 25.95
CA ASN A 367 8.07 13.61 25.96
C ASN A 367 7.97 15.03 26.49
N THR A 368 7.10 15.82 25.87
CA THR A 368 6.90 17.25 26.15
C THR A 368 5.80 17.48 27.17
N ILE A 369 4.98 16.47 27.44
CA ILE A 369 3.88 16.50 28.41
C ILE A 369 3.88 15.24 29.27
N LYS A 370 3.32 15.34 30.48
CA LYS A 370 3.12 14.20 31.38
C LYS A 370 1.93 13.35 30.91
N HIS A 371 2.16 12.05 30.69
CA HIS A 371 1.12 11.11 30.25
C HIS A 371 0.38 10.51 31.45
N SER A 372 -0.73 9.81 31.21
CA SER A 372 -1.62 9.29 32.26
C SER A 372 -0.98 8.26 33.21
N HIS A 373 0.14 7.67 32.81
CA HIS A 373 0.92 6.71 33.62
C HIS A 373 2.07 7.38 34.38
N GLY A 374 2.13 8.72 34.39
CA GLY A 374 3.18 9.48 35.04
C GLY A 374 4.56 9.14 34.47
N ASP A 375 5.51 8.89 35.35
CA ASP A 375 6.91 8.60 34.98
C ASP A 375 7.17 7.10 34.80
N SER A 376 6.16 6.26 35.03
CA SER A 376 6.25 4.81 34.83
C SER A 376 6.11 4.44 33.36
N PRO A 377 6.63 3.27 32.92
CA PRO A 377 6.41 2.76 31.57
C PRO A 377 4.92 2.53 31.27
N CYS A 378 4.51 2.81 30.02
CA CYS A 378 3.16 2.54 29.57
C CYS A 378 2.95 1.03 29.35
N MET A 379 1.97 0.43 30.05
CA MET A 379 1.67 -1.00 29.95
C MET A 379 0.70 -1.37 28.80
N ASN A 380 0.33 -0.41 27.95
CA ASN A 380 -0.62 -0.67 26.86
C ASN A 380 0.02 -1.53 25.76
N GLU A 381 -0.75 -2.50 25.28
CA GLU A 381 -0.37 -3.40 24.17
C GLU A 381 -1.37 -3.22 23.02
N PHE A 382 -0.93 -3.50 21.80
CA PHE A 382 -1.73 -3.30 20.59
C PHE A 382 -1.20 -4.12 19.41
N GLU A 383 -2.06 -4.32 18.42
CA GLU A 383 -1.67 -4.81 17.10
C GLU A 383 -1.30 -3.63 16.19
N THR A 384 -0.18 -3.74 15.47
CA THR A 384 0.30 -2.70 14.55
C THR A 384 0.97 -3.32 13.33
N ALA A 385 1.00 -2.57 12.22
CA ALA A 385 1.73 -2.94 11.01
C ALA A 385 3.23 -2.56 11.06
N ILE A 386 3.73 -2.19 12.23
CA ILE A 386 5.14 -1.87 12.50
C ILE A 386 5.75 -3.02 13.31
N SER A 387 6.59 -3.83 12.66
CA SER A 387 7.25 -4.99 13.28
C SER A 387 8.27 -4.61 14.37
N ASP A 388 8.74 -5.60 15.13
CA ASP A 388 9.80 -5.41 16.14
C ASP A 388 11.18 -5.11 15.53
N GLU A 389 11.43 -5.54 14.29
CA GLU A 389 12.69 -5.29 13.57
C GLU A 389 12.84 -3.84 13.09
N ARG A 390 11.76 -3.07 13.17
CA ARG A 390 11.68 -1.69 12.71
C ARG A 390 12.17 -0.72 13.78
N ARG A 391 12.96 0.29 13.36
CA ARG A 391 13.59 1.28 14.25
C ARG A 391 12.60 2.30 14.82
N GLU A 392 11.39 2.33 14.29
CA GLU A 392 10.33 3.23 14.69
C GLU A 392 9.96 3.10 16.18
N ILE A 393 9.91 4.26 16.85
CA ILE A 393 9.30 4.38 18.18
C ILE A 393 7.79 4.40 18.00
N VAL A 394 7.07 3.51 18.68
CA VAL A 394 5.62 3.35 18.52
C VAL A 394 4.89 3.60 19.83
N TYR A 395 3.99 4.58 19.84
CA TYR A 395 3.14 4.91 20.98
C TYR A 395 1.72 4.38 20.77
N CYS A 396 1.12 3.90 21.85
CA CYS A 396 -0.31 3.58 21.87
C CYS A 396 -1.15 4.84 21.59
N LYS A 397 -2.43 4.64 21.27
CA LYS A 397 -3.37 5.73 20.98
C LYS A 397 -3.33 6.85 22.01
N LYS A 398 -3.42 6.52 23.30
CA LYS A 398 -3.52 7.51 24.40
C LYS A 398 -2.26 8.34 24.53
N CYS A 399 -1.08 7.71 24.58
CA CYS A 399 0.21 8.40 24.71
C CYS A 399 0.49 9.27 23.48
N TYR A 400 0.23 8.75 22.28
CA TYR A 400 0.44 9.51 21.05
C TYR A 400 -0.49 10.73 20.97
N GLN A 401 -1.78 10.56 21.32
CA GLN A 401 -2.72 11.66 21.34
C GLN A 401 -2.28 12.73 22.33
N ALA A 402 -1.99 12.37 23.59
CA ALA A 402 -1.52 13.33 24.59
C ALA A 402 -0.30 14.14 24.11
N GLU A 403 0.63 13.50 23.41
CA GLU A 403 1.89 14.13 22.98
C GLU A 403 1.76 15.04 21.74
N PHE A 404 0.90 14.69 20.78
CA PHE A 404 0.90 15.34 19.44
C PHE A 404 -0.46 15.88 18.97
N VAL A 405 -1.54 15.64 19.73
CA VAL A 405 -2.93 16.01 19.36
C VAL A 405 -3.58 16.77 20.49
#